data_AF-A0A9P5UC53-F1
#
_entry.id   AF-A0A9P5UC53-F1
#
_cell.length_a   1.000
_cell.length_b   1.000
_cell.length_c   1.000
_cell.angle_alpha   90.00
_cell.angle_beta   90.00
_cell.angle_gamma   90.00
#
_symmetry.space_group_name_H-M   'P 1'
#
loop_
_entity.id
_entity.type
_entity.pdbx_description
1 polymer ?
#
loop_
_entity_poly.entity_id
_entity_poly.type
_entity_poly.pdbx_seq_one_letter_code
_entity_poly.pdbx_strand_id
1 'polypeptide(L)'
;MAKVEEITVTSLLNLFSSNGLYVILYSWLFGMCMLLAHKTFPIYFVLSMALTSGLVVLWSLSHPSVLTYWNRPLVADVLQVYDLGSVVLAQGTNYFVIGPLTSKTMFERHRLEKEEGKVYNEPGVSDAMKALNRRWFSSRC
;
A
#
# COMPACT_ATOMS: atom_id res chain seq x y z
N MET A 1 4.72 14.50 -32.21
CA MET A 1 6.10 14.86 -31.82
C MET A 1 6.01 15.96 -30.79
N ALA A 2 6.35 15.67 -29.52
CA ALA A 2 6.31 16.67 -28.46
C ALA A 2 7.46 17.67 -28.66
N LYS A 3 7.13 18.96 -28.64
CA LYS A 3 8.08 20.06 -28.81
C LYS A 3 8.95 20.12 -27.55
N VAL A 4 10.26 19.93 -27.69
CA VAL A 4 11.20 20.00 -26.56
C VAL A 4 11.45 21.48 -26.27
N GLU A 5 10.92 21.98 -25.15
CA GLU A 5 11.17 23.35 -24.69
C GLU A 5 12.43 23.38 -23.82
N GLU A 6 13.40 24.18 -24.22
CA GLU A 6 14.64 24.39 -23.46
C GLU A 6 14.36 25.24 -22.23
N ILE A 7 14.83 24.77 -21.07
CA ILE A 7 14.67 25.42 -19.77
C ILE A 7 15.48 26.72 -19.77
N THR A 8 14.84 27.81 -20.19
CA THR A 8 15.42 29.15 -20.21
C THR A 8 15.15 29.86 -18.88
N VAL A 9 16.01 30.80 -18.47
CA VAL A 9 15.84 31.60 -17.23
C VAL A 9 14.48 32.32 -17.18
N THR A 10 13.92 32.66 -18.35
CA THR A 10 12.58 33.23 -18.52
C THR A 10 11.47 32.25 -18.11
N SER A 11 11.64 30.94 -18.36
CA SER A 11 10.70 29.90 -17.94
C SER A 11 10.70 29.71 -16.42
N LEU A 12 11.84 29.95 -15.76
CA LEU A 12 11.95 29.94 -14.29
C LEU A 12 11.16 31.09 -13.66
N LEU A 13 11.15 32.27 -14.29
CA LEU A 13 10.35 33.42 -13.82
C LEU A 13 8.86 33.25 -14.11
N ASN A 14 8.49 32.53 -15.18
CA ASN A 14 7.10 32.13 -15.44
C ASN A 14 6.53 31.16 -14.39
N LEU A 15 7.37 30.53 -13.55
CA LEU A 15 6.93 29.74 -12.41
C LEU A 15 6.22 30.60 -11.34
N PHE A 16 6.48 31.92 -11.30
CA PHE A 16 5.79 32.88 -10.43
C PHE A 16 4.50 33.46 -11.04
N SER A 17 4.13 33.04 -12.26
CA SER A 17 2.81 33.35 -12.82
C SER A 17 1.71 32.54 -12.12
N SER A 18 0.44 32.92 -12.27
CA SER A 18 -0.69 32.20 -11.66
C SER A 18 -0.74 30.70 -12.03
N ASN A 19 -0.35 30.36 -13.27
CA ASN A 19 -0.24 28.97 -13.72
C ASN A 19 0.96 28.23 -13.12
N GLY A 20 2.10 28.91 -12.95
CA GLY A 20 3.27 28.36 -12.27
C GLY A 20 3.02 28.14 -10.78
N LEU A 21 2.33 29.08 -10.14
CA LEU A 21 1.88 28.97 -8.74
C LEU A 21 0.96 27.76 -8.56
N TYR A 22 0.05 27.50 -9.50
CA TYR A 22 -0.79 26.30 -9.50
C TYR A 22 0.05 25.01 -9.55
N VAL A 23 1.04 24.93 -10.45
CA VAL A 23 1.92 23.76 -10.57
C VAL A 23 2.77 23.57 -9.31
N ILE A 24 3.29 24.65 -8.72
CA ILE A 24 4.04 24.60 -7.46
C ILE A 24 3.13 24.16 -6.31
N LEU A 25 1.93 24.73 -6.16
CA LEU A 25 0.96 24.34 -5.14
C LEU A 25 0.52 22.90 -5.29
N TYR A 26 0.28 22.43 -6.52
CA TYR A 26 -0.13 21.06 -6.78
C TYR A 26 1.02 20.08 -6.50
N SER A 27 2.25 20.41 -6.88
CA SER A 27 3.45 19.63 -6.57
C SER A 27 3.74 19.60 -5.06
N TRP A 28 3.52 20.73 -4.37
CA TRP A 28 3.62 20.83 -2.92
C TRP A 28 2.53 19.99 -2.24
N LEU A 29 1.27 20.10 -2.66
CA LEU A 29 0.15 19.34 -2.11
C LEU A 29 0.36 17.84 -2.32
N PHE A 30 0.82 17.44 -3.51
CA PHE A 30 1.17 16.06 -3.82
C PHE A 30 2.34 15.56 -2.96
N GLY A 31 3.39 16.36 -2.79
CA GLY A 31 4.51 16.07 -1.89
C GLY A 31 4.09 15.92 -0.43
N MET A 32 3.19 16.78 0.06
CA MET A 32 2.61 16.67 1.41
C MET A 32 1.71 15.45 1.56
N CYS A 33 0.97 15.07 0.50
CA CYS A 33 0.21 13.83 0.46
C CYS A 33 1.12 12.59 0.59
N MET A 34 2.28 12.61 -0.06
CA MET A 34 3.30 11.56 0.08
C MET A 34 3.95 11.53 1.47
N LEU A 35 4.22 12.69 2.10
CA LEU A 35 4.77 12.73 3.46
C LEU A 35 3.77 12.25 4.51
N LEU A 36 2.48 12.53 4.31
CA LEU A 36 1.42 11.97 5.13
C LEU A 36 1.17 10.48 4.87
N ALA A 37 1.69 9.90 3.78
CA ALA A 37 1.39 8.53 3.36
C ALA A 37 1.58 7.49 4.48
N HIS A 38 2.61 7.62 5.33
CA HIS A 38 2.81 6.68 6.42
C HIS A 38 1.70 6.72 7.49
N LYS A 39 1.03 7.86 7.68
CA LYS A 39 -0.11 8.01 8.60
C LYS A 39 -1.47 7.86 7.92
N THR A 40 -1.56 8.21 6.64
CA THR A 40 -2.81 8.15 5.89
C THR A 40 -3.03 6.80 5.25
N PHE A 41 -1.98 6.05 4.91
CA PHE A 41 -2.08 4.72 4.32
C PHE A 41 -2.95 3.77 5.17
N PRO A 42 -2.77 3.66 6.50
CA PRO A 42 -3.65 2.83 7.33
C PRO A 42 -5.12 3.26 7.25
N ILE A 43 -5.39 4.57 7.18
CA ILE A 43 -6.75 5.12 7.12
C ILE A 43 -7.38 4.82 5.75
N TYR A 44 -6.67 5.09 4.66
CA TYR A 44 -7.14 4.77 3.30
C TYR A 44 -7.33 3.27 3.10
N PHE A 45 -6.44 2.45 3.67
CA PHE A 45 -6.56 1.00 3.61
C PHE A 45 -7.83 0.50 4.31
N VAL A 46 -8.11 0.99 5.52
CA VAL A 46 -9.34 0.65 6.26
C VAL A 46 -10.58 1.15 5.53
N LEU A 47 -10.56 2.36 4.96
CA LEU A 47 -11.66 2.89 4.15
C LEU A 47 -11.91 2.04 2.90
N SER A 48 -10.86 1.64 2.17
CA SER A 48 -10.95 0.74 1.02
C SER A 48 -11.54 -0.61 1.42
N MET A 49 -11.08 -1.18 2.53
CA MET A 49 -11.60 -2.43 3.06
C MET A 49 -13.08 -2.32 3.46
N ALA A 50 -13.48 -1.20 4.07
CA ALA A 50 -14.87 -0.93 4.43
C ALA A 50 -15.76 -0.77 3.19
N LEU A 51 -15.29 -0.03 2.18
CA LEU A 51 -16.02 0.17 0.93
C LEU A 51 -16.18 -1.13 0.14
N THR A 52 -15.11 -1.90 -0.01
CA THR A 52 -15.16 -3.20 -0.71
C THR A 52 -16.03 -4.21 0.02
N SER A 53 -15.95 -4.28 1.35
CA SER A 53 -16.83 -5.13 2.17
C SER A 53 -18.29 -4.69 2.06
N GLY A 54 -18.56 -3.38 2.11
CA GLY A 54 -19.90 -2.82 1.93
C GLY A 54 -20.47 -3.13 0.55
N LEU A 55 -19.64 -3.04 -0.49
CA LEU A 55 -20.04 -3.37 -1.86
C LEU A 55 -20.41 -4.85 -2.01
N VAL A 56 -19.66 -5.77 -1.39
CA VAL A 56 -20.01 -7.21 -1.36
C VAL A 56 -21.39 -7.42 -0.75
N VAL A 57 -21.66 -6.79 0.40
CA VAL A 57 -22.94 -6.91 1.10
C VAL A 57 -24.06 -6.35 0.26
N LEU A 58 -23.93 -5.11 -0.23
CA LEU A 58 -24.95 -4.46 -1.05
C LEU A 58 -25.20 -5.23 -2.36
N TRP A 59 -24.16 -5.75 -3.00
CA TRP A 59 -24.29 -6.55 -4.21
C TRP A 59 -25.04 -7.85 -3.94
N SER A 60 -24.69 -8.55 -2.87
CA SER A 60 -25.34 -9.81 -2.47
C SER A 60 -26.82 -9.61 -2.11
N LEU A 61 -27.18 -8.46 -1.53
CA LEU A 61 -28.58 -8.13 -1.21
C LEU A 61 -29.39 -7.67 -2.42
N SER A 62 -28.75 -7.00 -3.39
CA SER A 62 -29.44 -6.49 -4.59
C SER A 62 -29.61 -7.55 -5.69
N HIS A 63 -28.80 -8.61 -5.68
CA HIS A 63 -28.83 -9.69 -6.68
C HIS A 63 -29.23 -11.02 -6.02
N PRO A 64 -30.53 -11.37 -5.95
CA PRO A 64 -30.99 -12.63 -5.33
C PRO A 64 -30.49 -13.89 -6.06
N SER A 65 -30.07 -13.75 -7.31
CA SER A 65 -29.36 -14.75 -8.11
C SER A 65 -28.08 -15.24 -7.44
N VAL A 66 -27.37 -14.37 -6.70
CA VAL A 66 -26.13 -14.71 -5.99
C VAL A 66 -26.37 -15.81 -4.96
N LEU A 67 -27.40 -15.64 -4.12
CA LEU A 67 -27.72 -16.60 -3.06
C LEU A 67 -28.25 -17.92 -3.63
N THR A 68 -28.97 -17.84 -4.75
CA THR A 68 -29.57 -19.00 -5.41
C THR A 68 -28.53 -19.85 -6.16
N TYR A 69 -27.56 -19.19 -6.80
CA TYR A 69 -26.56 -19.82 -7.66
C TYR A 69 -25.13 -19.72 -7.10
N TRP A 70 -24.98 -19.62 -5.77
CA TRP A 70 -23.68 -19.40 -5.13
C TRP A 70 -22.61 -20.44 -5.54
N ASN A 71 -23.03 -21.66 -5.87
CA ASN A 71 -22.16 -22.74 -6.33
C ASN A 71 -21.87 -22.75 -7.85
N ARG A 72 -22.36 -21.76 -8.61
CA ARG A 72 -22.16 -21.63 -10.07
C ARG A 72 -21.34 -20.37 -10.38
N PRO A 73 -20.00 -20.45 -10.35
CA PRO A 73 -19.13 -19.28 -10.53
C PRO A 73 -19.17 -18.68 -11.94
N LEU A 74 -19.81 -19.35 -12.90
CA LEU A 74 -19.97 -18.85 -14.28
C LEU A 74 -21.15 -17.86 -14.43
N VAL A 75 -21.98 -17.70 -13.40
CA VAL A 75 -23.02 -16.66 -13.38
C VAL A 75 -22.35 -15.32 -13.06
N ALA A 76 -22.56 -14.31 -13.89
CA ALA A 76 -21.88 -13.01 -13.77
C ALA A 76 -22.01 -12.38 -12.37
N ASP A 77 -23.21 -12.40 -11.78
CA ASP A 77 -23.46 -11.84 -10.45
C ASP A 77 -22.69 -12.57 -9.35
N VAL A 78 -22.56 -13.89 -9.49
CA VAL A 78 -21.83 -14.75 -8.55
C VAL A 78 -20.33 -14.48 -8.69
N LEU A 79 -19.83 -14.45 -9.93
CA LEU A 79 -18.43 -14.15 -10.21
C LEU A 79 -17.98 -12.81 -9.60
N GLN A 80 -18.81 -11.77 -9.70
CA GLN A 80 -18.55 -10.46 -9.10
C GLN A 80 -18.37 -10.55 -7.57
N VAL A 81 -19.18 -11.37 -6.89
CA VAL A 81 -19.06 -11.58 -5.44
C VAL A 81 -17.79 -12.36 -5.09
N TYR A 82 -17.42 -13.36 -5.88
CA TYR A 82 -16.16 -14.09 -5.69
C TYR A 82 -14.95 -13.17 -5.89
N ASP A 83 -14.97 -12.32 -6.90
CA ASP A 83 -13.89 -11.36 -7.17
C ASP A 83 -13.75 -10.36 -6.02
N LEU A 84 -14.84 -9.66 -5.67
CA LEU A 84 -14.85 -8.73 -4.54
C LEU A 84 -14.51 -9.42 -3.21
N GLY A 85 -15.01 -10.64 -3.01
CA GLY A 85 -14.69 -11.47 -1.85
C GLY A 85 -13.20 -11.81 -1.76
N SER A 86 -12.57 -12.16 -2.89
CA SER A 86 -11.12 -12.41 -2.95
C SER A 86 -10.32 -11.16 -2.58
N VAL A 87 -10.77 -9.99 -3.02
CA VAL A 87 -10.18 -8.69 -2.70
C VAL A 87 -10.33 -8.36 -1.21
N VAL A 88 -11.48 -8.65 -0.59
CA VAL A 88 -11.67 -8.50 0.86
C VAL A 88 -10.79 -9.45 1.64
N LEU A 89 -10.67 -10.71 1.22
CA LEU A 89 -9.80 -11.71 1.86
C LEU A 89 -8.32 -11.32 1.76
N ALA A 90 -7.88 -10.87 0.59
CA ALA A 90 -6.51 -10.40 0.39
C ALA A 90 -6.21 -9.16 1.25
N GLN A 91 -7.12 -8.18 1.27
CA GLN A 91 -6.99 -6.98 2.11
C GLN A 91 -6.98 -7.35 3.60
N GLY A 92 -7.89 -8.22 4.04
CA GLY A 92 -7.96 -8.68 5.43
C GLY A 92 -6.70 -9.43 5.86
N THR A 93 -6.17 -10.30 5.01
CA THR A 93 -4.90 -11.01 5.27
C THR A 93 -3.75 -10.01 5.40
N ASN A 94 -3.68 -9.02 4.52
CA ASN A 94 -2.65 -8.00 4.59
C ASN A 94 -2.75 -7.18 5.89
N TYR A 95 -3.95 -6.79 6.30
CA TYR A 95 -4.17 -5.98 7.50
C TYR A 95 -3.97 -6.74 8.80
N PHE A 96 -4.57 -7.93 8.94
CA PHE A 96 -4.58 -8.67 10.20
C PHE A 96 -3.41 -9.62 10.39
N VAL A 97 -2.78 -10.08 9.31
CA VAL A 97 -1.67 -11.04 9.37
C VAL A 97 -0.35 -10.36 9.01
N ILE A 98 -0.24 -9.81 7.80
CA ILE A 98 1.03 -9.29 7.28
C ILE A 98 1.47 -8.05 8.06
N GLY A 99 0.56 -7.10 8.31
CA GLY A 99 0.85 -5.87 9.06
C GLY A 99 1.46 -6.13 10.44
N PRO A 100 0.77 -6.84 11.34
CA PRO A 100 1.28 -7.14 12.68
C PRO A 100 2.58 -7.94 12.68
N LEU A 101 2.71 -8.92 11.79
CA LEU A 101 3.94 -9.71 11.66
C LEU A 101 5.13 -8.83 11.24
N THR A 102 4.91 -7.92 10.29
CA THR A 102 5.92 -6.97 9.81
C THR A 102 6.34 -6.03 10.94
N SER A 103 5.39 -5.48 11.69
CA SER A 103 5.69 -4.62 12.85
C SER A 103 6.49 -5.35 13.92
N LYS A 104 6.09 -6.57 14.31
CA LYS A 104 6.83 -7.39 15.29
C LYS A 104 8.28 -7.63 14.85
N THR A 105 8.48 -8.00 13.60
CA THR A 105 9.82 -8.24 13.04
C THR A 105 10.65 -6.97 13.02
N MET A 106 10.05 -5.83 12.65
CA MET A 106 10.73 -4.54 12.65
C MET A 106 11.14 -4.12 14.07
N PHE A 107 10.30 -4.35 15.09
CA PHE A 107 10.67 -4.11 16.48
C PHE A 107 11.76 -5.06 16.97
N GLU A 108 11.68 -6.35 16.64
CA GLU A 108 12.73 -7.33 16.97
C GLU A 108 14.07 -6.94 16.35
N ARG A 109 14.07 -6.47 15.10
CA ARG A 109 15.28 -6.00 14.42
C ARG A 109 15.89 -4.80 15.13
N HIS A 110 15.09 -3.77 15.43
CA HIS A 110 15.57 -2.59 16.15
C HIS A 110 16.06 -2.91 17.57
N ARG A 111 15.47 -3.91 18.23
CA ARG A 111 15.94 -4.38 19.53
C ARG A 111 17.34 -4.99 19.42
N LEU A 112 17.54 -5.90 18.47
CA LEU A 112 18.83 -6.54 18.24
C LEU A 112 19.90 -5.54 17.77
N GLU A 113 19.55 -4.57 16.91
CA GLU A 113 20.46 -3.50 16.48
C GLU A 113 20.94 -2.65 17.67
N LYS A 114 20.08 -2.42 18.68
CA LYS A 114 20.46 -1.72 19.91
C LYS A 114 21.30 -2.57 20.87
N GLU A 115 20.95 -3.85 21.01
CA GLU A 115 21.67 -4.79 21.88
C GLU A 115 23.09 -5.07 21.36
N GLU A 116 23.26 -5.20 20.05
CA GLU A 116 24.56 -5.46 19.40
C GLU A 116 25.35 -4.18 19.10
N GLY A 117 24.69 -3.01 19.07
CA GLY A 117 25.29 -1.74 18.69
C GLY A 117 25.74 -1.69 17.23
N LYS A 118 25.24 -2.60 16.40
CA LYS A 118 25.61 -2.77 14.99
C LYS A 118 24.38 -2.75 14.11
N VAL A 119 24.49 -2.10 12.96
CA VAL A 119 23.49 -2.21 11.91
C VAL A 119 23.67 -3.54 11.17
N TYR A 120 22.61 -4.14 10.65
CA TYR A 120 22.63 -5.43 9.93
C TYR A 120 23.71 -5.53 8.82
N ASN A 121 24.10 -4.40 8.21
CA ASN A 121 25.08 -4.37 7.12
C ASN A 121 26.54 -4.37 7.60
N GLU A 122 26.79 -4.39 8.92
CA GLU A 122 28.14 -4.35 9.47
C GLU A 122 28.79 -5.74 9.57
N PRO A 123 30.12 -5.83 9.47
CA PRO A 123 30.82 -7.09 9.66
C PRO A 123 30.68 -7.61 11.11
N GLY A 124 30.39 -8.90 11.25
CA GLY A 124 30.27 -9.56 12.55
C GLY A 124 28.93 -9.35 13.26
N VAL A 125 27.84 -9.18 12.51
CA VAL A 125 26.45 -9.24 13.01
C VAL A 125 26.09 -10.67 13.44
N SER A 126 25.29 -10.79 14.51
CA SER A 126 24.94 -12.08 15.11
C SER A 126 24.15 -12.99 14.18
N ASP A 127 24.22 -14.31 14.46
CA ASP A 127 23.42 -15.30 13.74
C ASP A 127 21.93 -15.15 13.99
N ALA A 128 21.54 -14.57 15.14
CA ALA A 128 20.14 -14.26 15.46
C ALA A 128 19.58 -13.17 14.54
N MET A 129 20.36 -12.12 14.25
CA MET A 129 19.93 -11.06 13.33
C MET A 129 19.88 -11.55 11.87
N LYS A 130 20.82 -12.43 11.47
CA LYS A 130 20.74 -13.14 10.17
C LYS A 130 19.52 -14.06 10.09
N ALA A 131 19.20 -14.76 11.17
CA ALA A 131 18.02 -15.63 11.23
C ALA A 131 16.71 -14.84 11.11
N LEU A 132 16.63 -13.66 11.71
CA LEU A 132 15.48 -12.77 11.60
C LEU A 132 15.24 -12.34 10.14
N ASN A 133 16.30 -11.99 9.40
CA ASN A 133 16.19 -11.62 7.98
C ASN A 133 15.76 -12.82 7.10
N ARG A 134 16.24 -14.03 7.41
CA ARG A 134 15.83 -15.27 6.74
C ARG A 134 14.34 -15.57 6.91
N ARG A 135 13.69 -15.15 8.01
CA ARG A 135 12.26 -15.40 8.26
C ARG A 135 11.34 -14.75 7.22
N TRP A 136 11.78 -13.68 6.55
CA TRP A 136 10.97 -12.95 5.56
C TRP A 136 11.51 -13.01 4.14
N PHE A 137 12.82 -13.16 3.97
CA PHE A 137 13.48 -13.16 2.66
C PHE A 137 14.07 -14.52 2.28
N SER A 138 13.52 -15.64 2.79
CA SER A 138 14.01 -17.01 2.49
C SER A 138 13.95 -17.42 1.01
N SER A 139 13.49 -16.56 0.11
CA SER A 139 13.33 -16.83 -1.33
C SER A 139 14.14 -15.90 -2.24
N ARG A 140 15.13 -15.16 -1.72
CA ARG A 140 16.18 -14.53 -2.55
C ARG A 140 17.54 -15.15 -2.24
N CYS A 141 17.72 -16.39 -2.67
CA CYS A 141 19.03 -16.95 -2.98
C CYS A 141 19.42 -16.56 -4.40
#